data_AF-A0A8T4Z2U1-F1
#
_entry.id   AF-A0A8T4Z2U1-F1
#
_cell.length_a   1.000
_cell.length_b   1.000
_cell.length_c   1.000
_cell.angle_alpha   90.00
_cell.angle_beta   90.00
_cell.angle_gamma   90.00
#
_symmetry.space_group_name_H-M   'P 1'
#
loop_
_entity.id
_entity.type
_entity.pdbx_description
1 polymer ?
#
loop_
_entity_poly.entity_id
_entity_poly.type
_entity_poly.pdbx_seq_one_letter_code
_entity_poly.pdbx_strand_id
1 'polypeptide(L)'
;MARCEFCGVEADFPFICSYCRRPYCVGHRLPEAHECPNIIFARPPDHVRKIFEGRLEEPARHVRPVLTSELKQLLLAWLVLGFCFSVNSLTAPQLFITTLLISLGTLGLGFIGHELAHRYVAR
;
A
#
# COMPACT_ATOMS: atom_id res chain seq x y z
N MET A 1 20.99 -11.39 -20.56
CA MET A 1 19.68 -12.06 -20.47
C MET A 1 19.86 -13.37 -19.71
N ALA A 2 19.04 -13.62 -18.70
CA ALA A 2 19.02 -14.92 -18.01
C ALA A 2 17.74 -15.66 -18.39
N ARG A 3 17.81 -16.98 -18.49
CA ARG A 3 16.64 -17.81 -18.76
C ARG A 3 15.99 -18.26 -17.46
N CYS A 4 14.68 -18.34 -17.47
CA CYS A 4 13.93 -18.93 -16.37
C CYS A 4 14.28 -20.42 -16.25
N GLU A 5 14.75 -20.86 -15.08
CA GLU A 5 15.09 -22.26 -14.84
C GLU A 5 13.88 -23.21 -14.88
N PHE A 6 12.67 -22.68 -14.74
CA PHE A 6 11.44 -23.48 -14.75
C PHE A 6 10.83 -23.62 -16.16
N CYS A 7 10.69 -22.51 -16.90
CA CYS A 7 10.01 -22.52 -18.21
C CYS A 7 10.91 -22.19 -19.41
N GLY A 8 12.19 -21.87 -19.20
CA GLY A 8 13.15 -21.57 -20.26
C GLY A 8 12.99 -20.21 -20.94
N VAL A 9 11.93 -19.45 -20.65
CA VAL A 9 11.68 -18.12 -21.21
C VAL A 9 12.80 -17.16 -20.80
N GLU A 10 13.27 -16.36 -21.76
CA GLU A 10 14.24 -15.31 -21.49
C GLU A 10 13.61 -14.20 -20.67
N ALA A 11 14.24 -13.87 -19.55
CA ALA A 11 13.83 -12.78 -18.67
C ALA A 11 14.84 -11.65 -18.81
N ASP A 12 14.37 -10.50 -19.29
CA ASP A 12 15.15 -9.26 -19.28
C ASP A 12 15.50 -8.84 -17.85
N PHE A 13 14.55 -9.05 -16.93
CA PHE A 13 14.69 -8.83 -15.49
C PHE A 13 14.48 -10.13 -14.72
N PRO A 14 15.54 -10.94 -14.52
CA PRO A 14 15.42 -12.20 -13.80
C PRO A 14 15.25 -11.98 -12.30
N PHE A 15 14.30 -12.68 -11.71
CA PHE A 15 14.10 -12.73 -10.26
C PHE A 15 14.95 -13.86 -9.67
N ILE A 16 15.84 -13.52 -8.74
CA ILE A 16 16.61 -14.51 -8.00
C ILE A 16 15.82 -14.94 -6.76
N CYS A 17 15.45 -16.22 -6.69
CA CYS A 17 14.74 -16.75 -5.54
C CYS A 17 15.67 -16.76 -4.30
N SER A 18 15.19 -16.25 -3.16
CA SER A 18 15.96 -16.22 -1.90
C SER A 18 16.34 -17.61 -1.37
N TYR A 19 15.58 -18.65 -1.74
CA TYR A 19 15.72 -20.01 -1.20
C TYR A 19 16.59 -20.92 -2.08
N CYS A 20 16.36 -20.97 -3.39
CA CYS A 20 17.13 -21.81 -4.33
C CYS A 20 18.20 -21.05 -5.13
N ARG A 21 18.25 -19.71 -5.03
CA ARG A 21 19.24 -18.83 -5.69
C ARG A 21 19.30 -18.94 -7.22
N ARG A 22 18.22 -19.42 -7.84
CA ARG A 22 18.07 -19.55 -9.29
C ARG A 22 17.30 -18.38 -9.91
N PRO A 23 17.54 -18.05 -11.21
CA PRO A 23 16.80 -17.01 -11.93
C PRO A 23 15.46 -17.51 -12.49
N TYR A 24 14.42 -16.67 -12.35
CA TYR A 24 13.07 -16.94 -12.83
C TYR A 24 12.45 -15.72 -13.53
N CYS A 25 11.45 -15.95 -14.38
CA CYS A 25 10.67 -14.88 -15.02
C CYS A 25 9.55 -14.35 -14.10
N VAL A 26 8.84 -13.29 -14.52
CA VAL A 26 7.75 -12.65 -13.76
C VAL A 26 6.66 -13.64 -13.32
N GLY A 27 6.35 -14.63 -14.17
CA GLY A 27 5.34 -15.67 -13.89
C GLY A 27 5.81 -16.72 -12.87
N HIS A 28 7.11 -16.94 -12.75
CA HIS A 28 7.71 -17.95 -11.88
C HIS A 28 8.50 -17.34 -10.71
N ARG A 29 8.31 -16.05 -10.43
CA ARG A 29 9.07 -15.33 -9.40
C ARG A 29 8.74 -15.79 -7.96
N LEU A 30 7.53 -16.31 -7.73
CA LEU A 30 7.12 -16.84 -6.42
C LEU A 30 7.68 -18.26 -6.21
N PRO A 31 8.12 -18.62 -4.99
CA PRO A 31 8.59 -19.98 -4.67
C PRO A 31 7.59 -21.09 -5.03
N GLU A 32 6.29 -20.82 -4.86
CA GLU A 32 5.21 -21.77 -5.20
C GLU A 32 5.05 -21.94 -6.72
N ALA A 33 5.32 -20.88 -7.50
CA ALA A 33 5.14 -20.90 -8.95
C ALA A 33 6.22 -21.69 -9.69
N HIS A 34 7.39 -21.89 -9.09
CA HIS A 34 8.48 -22.71 -9.66
C HIS A 34 8.78 -23.97 -8.86
N GLU A 35 7.86 -24.39 -7.99
CA GLU A 35 8.01 -25.58 -7.14
C GLU A 35 9.36 -25.60 -6.41
N CYS A 36 9.66 -24.52 -5.68
CA CYS A 36 10.98 -24.33 -5.08
C CYS A 36 11.35 -25.51 -4.16
N PRO A 37 12.49 -26.19 -4.38
CA PRO A 37 12.88 -27.34 -3.57
C PRO A 37 13.13 -26.96 -2.10
N ASN A 38 13.50 -25.70 -1.88
CA ASN A 38 13.79 -25.14 -0.56
C ASN A 38 12.59 -24.36 0.03
N ILE A 39 11.38 -24.54 -0.51
CA ILE A 39 10.17 -23.86 0.00
C ILE A 39 9.87 -24.22 1.46
N ILE A 40 10.30 -25.39 1.91
CA ILE A 40 10.16 -25.84 3.30
C ILE A 40 10.89 -24.92 4.30
N PHE A 41 11.91 -24.17 3.84
CA PHE A 41 12.63 -23.21 4.65
C PHE A 41 11.99 -21.81 4.62
N ALA A 42 10.91 -21.62 3.85
CA ALA A 42 10.14 -20.39 3.87
C ALA A 42 9.50 -20.24 5.26
N ARG A 43 10.05 -19.33 6.06
CA ARG A 43 9.43 -19.01 7.35
C ARG A 43 8.13 -18.26 7.07
N PRO A 44 7.02 -18.66 7.71
CA PRO A 44 5.84 -17.83 7.71
C PRO A 44 6.19 -16.47 8.35
N PRO A 45 5.52 -15.38 7.94
CA PRO A 45 5.72 -14.07 8.54
C PRO A 45 5.56 -14.13 10.06
N ASP A 46 6.32 -13.32 10.80
CA ASP A 46 6.28 -13.32 12.27
C ASP A 46 4.88 -13.12 12.85
N HIS A 47 4.01 -12.38 12.15
CA HIS A 47 2.62 -12.19 12.58
C HIS A 47 1.78 -13.48 12.46
N VAL A 48 2.05 -14.34 11.47
CA VAL A 48 1.39 -15.65 11.33
C VAL A 48 1.88 -16.60 12.42
N ARG A 49 3.19 -16.62 12.69
CA ARG A 49 3.76 -17.40 13.79
C ARG A 49 3.11 -17.06 15.15
N LYS A 50 2.96 -15.77 15.44
CA LYS A 50 2.26 -15.29 16.65
C LYS A 50 0.78 -15.67 16.70
N ILE A 51 0.10 -15.82 15.55
CA ILE A 51 -1.29 -16.30 15.51
C ILE A 51 -1.37 -17.79 15.88
N PHE A 52 -0.42 -18.60 15.40
CA PHE A 52 -0.36 -20.03 15.73
C PHE A 52 0.04 -20.26 17.20
N GLU A 53 1.05 -19.54 17.70
CA GLU A 53 1.45 -19.59 19.12
C GLU A 53 0.36 -19.00 20.03
N GLY A 54 -0.31 -17.93 19.58
CA GLY A 54 -1.40 -17.26 20.30
C GLY A 54 -2.76 -17.95 20.21
N ARG A 55 -2.90 -19.11 19.55
CA ARG A 55 -4.18 -19.87 19.58
C ARG A 55 -4.37 -20.67 20.87
N LEU A 56 -3.31 -20.87 21.66
CA LEU A 56 -3.41 -21.51 22.97
C LEU A 56 -3.91 -20.56 24.07
N GLU A 57 -3.88 -19.25 23.82
CA GLU A 57 -4.41 -18.23 24.72
C GLU A 57 -5.19 -17.24 23.86
N GLU A 58 -6.52 -17.33 23.82
CA GLU A 58 -7.33 -16.34 23.10
C GLU A 58 -7.56 -15.09 23.97
N PRO A 59 -6.90 -13.94 23.72
CA PRO A 59 -7.47 -12.67 24.11
C PRO A 59 -8.44 -12.25 23.02
N ALA A 60 -9.70 -12.03 23.42
CA ALA A 60 -10.73 -11.42 22.58
C ALA A 60 -10.16 -10.19 21.86
N ARG A 61 -9.97 -10.31 20.53
CA ARG A 61 -9.44 -9.22 19.71
C ARG A 61 -10.45 -8.09 19.72
N HIS A 62 -10.10 -7.01 20.42
CA HIS A 62 -10.87 -5.78 20.40
C HIS A 62 -10.76 -5.15 19.01
N VAL A 63 -11.72 -5.43 18.13
CA VAL A 63 -11.85 -4.80 16.82
C VAL A 63 -12.22 -3.35 17.07
N ARG A 64 -11.22 -2.46 17.11
CA ARG A 64 -11.47 -1.02 17.13
C ARG A 64 -12.16 -0.64 15.81
N PRO A 65 -13.18 0.22 15.81
CA PRO A 65 -13.82 0.67 14.58
C PRO A 65 -12.84 1.51 13.76
N VAL A 66 -12.20 0.87 12.77
CA VAL A 66 -11.16 1.41 11.88
C VAL A 66 -11.60 2.69 11.15
N LEU A 67 -12.90 2.86 10.96
CA LEU A 67 -13.50 3.96 10.19
C LEU A 67 -13.24 5.36 10.78
N THR A 68 -13.14 5.49 12.11
CA THR A 68 -13.02 6.82 12.74
C THR A 68 -11.61 7.38 12.69
N SER A 69 -10.58 6.53 12.56
CA SER A 69 -9.19 6.95 12.38
C SER A 69 -8.92 7.42 10.95
N GLU A 70 -9.51 6.75 9.96
CA GLU A 70 -9.33 7.08 8.55
C GLU A 70 -9.90 8.45 8.21
N LEU A 71 -11.13 8.75 8.63
CA LEU A 71 -11.77 10.05 8.42
C LEU A 71 -10.99 11.20 9.08
N LYS A 72 -10.43 10.97 10.28
CA LYS A 72 -9.61 11.96 10.98
C LYS A 72 -8.31 12.25 10.22
N GLN A 73 -7.65 11.23 9.71
CA GLN A 73 -6.43 11.37 8.92
C GLN A 73 -6.70 12.06 7.59
N LEU A 74 -7.83 11.73 6.95
CA LEU A 74 -8.30 12.38 5.73
C LEU A 74 -8.54 13.88 5.93
N LEU A 75 -9.30 14.23 6.97
CA LEU A 75 -9.65 15.62 7.27
C LEU A 75 -8.40 16.44 7.60
N LEU A 76 -7.47 15.86 8.37
CA LEU A 76 -6.20 16.51 8.66
C LEU A 76 -5.37 16.76 7.39
N ALA A 77 -5.24 15.77 6.52
CA ALA A 77 -4.50 15.92 5.26
C ALA A 77 -5.12 16.99 4.34
N TRP A 78 -6.45 17.01 4.23
CA TRP A 78 -7.18 18.00 3.43
C TRP A 78 -6.96 19.43 3.93
N LEU A 79 -7.06 19.66 5.25
CA LEU A 79 -6.82 20.98 5.84
C LEU A 79 -5.37 21.44 5.71
N VAL A 80 -4.40 20.54 5.92
CA VAL A 80 -2.98 20.88 5.81
C VAL A 80 -2.62 21.28 4.37
N LEU A 81 -3.07 20.50 3.38
CA LEU A 81 -2.80 20.79 1.97
C LEU A 81 -3.49 22.08 1.49
N GLY A 82 -4.75 22.31 1.89
CA GLY A 82 -5.47 23.56 1.58
C GLY A 82 -4.78 24.78 2.20
N PHE A 83 -4.30 24.66 3.44
CA PHE A 83 -3.53 25.71 4.10
C PHE A 83 -2.22 25.99 3.36
N CYS A 84 -1.41 24.97 3.08
CA CYS A 84 -0.13 25.10 2.36
C CYS A 84 -0.28 25.80 1.00
N PHE A 85 -1.32 25.47 0.24
CA PHE A 85 -1.58 26.07 -1.08
C PHE A 85 -1.99 27.55 -0.97
N SER A 86 -2.53 27.96 0.18
CA SER A 86 -3.00 29.32 0.46
C SER A 86 -1.92 30.23 1.07
N VAL A 87 -0.81 29.67 1.62
CA VAL A 87 0.28 30.44 2.25
C VAL A 87 0.87 31.50 1.30
N ASN A 88 0.98 31.21 0.00
CA ASN A 88 1.52 32.17 -0.97
C ASN A 88 0.62 33.41 -1.17
N SER A 89 -0.67 33.32 -0.84
CA SER A 89 -1.64 34.41 -1.00
C SER A 89 -1.77 35.30 0.25
N LEU A 90 -0.99 35.06 1.31
CA LEU A 90 -1.04 35.83 2.57
C LEU A 90 -0.64 37.31 2.42
N THR A 91 0.00 37.68 1.32
CA THR A 91 0.41 39.06 1.00
C THR A 91 -0.73 39.92 0.46
N ALA A 92 -1.86 39.32 0.05
CA ALA A 92 -3.02 40.03 -0.48
C ALA A 92 -4.33 39.43 0.10
N PRO A 93 -4.95 40.06 1.12
CA PRO A 93 -6.06 39.47 1.87
C PRO A 93 -7.32 39.20 1.02
N GLN A 94 -7.55 39.99 -0.03
CA GLN A 94 -8.64 39.75 -0.99
C GLN A 94 -8.45 38.50 -1.86
N LEU A 95 -7.22 38.11 -2.17
CA LEU A 95 -6.91 36.93 -2.98
C LEU A 95 -6.73 35.68 -2.12
N PHE A 96 -6.41 35.84 -0.84
CA PHE A 96 -6.26 34.77 0.12
C PHE A 96 -7.52 33.91 0.26
N ILE A 97 -8.69 34.54 0.48
CA ILE A 97 -9.95 33.81 0.73
C ILE A 97 -10.39 33.05 -0.53
N THR A 98 -10.27 33.66 -1.72
CA THR A 98 -10.68 33.01 -2.97
C THR A 98 -9.76 31.84 -3.32
N THR A 99 -8.44 31.99 -3.17
CA THR A 99 -7.50 30.87 -3.38
C THR A 99 -7.67 29.76 -2.35
N LEU A 100 -7.96 30.08 -1.09
CA LEU A 100 -8.27 29.09 -0.06
C LEU A 100 -9.53 28.28 -0.43
N LEU A 101 -10.62 28.94 -0.82
CA LEU A 101 -11.87 28.27 -1.18
C LEU A 101 -11.73 27.38 -2.44
N ILE A 102 -11.03 27.89 -3.46
CA ILE A 102 -10.75 27.11 -4.68
C ILE A 102 -9.88 25.90 -4.35
N SER A 103 -8.83 26.06 -3.53
CA SER A 103 -7.96 24.95 -3.14
C SER A 103 -8.70 23.90 -2.31
N LEU A 104 -9.53 24.30 -1.34
CA LEU A 104 -10.33 23.36 -0.55
C LEU A 104 -11.30 22.58 -1.42
N GLY A 105 -11.99 23.26 -2.36
CA GLY A 105 -12.92 22.62 -3.27
C GLY A 105 -12.25 21.63 -4.22
N THR A 106 -11.21 22.08 -4.93
CA THR A 106 -10.51 21.26 -5.94
C THR A 106 -9.71 20.11 -5.34
N LEU A 107 -8.92 20.37 -4.27
CA LEU A 107 -8.15 19.33 -3.59
C LEU A 107 -9.07 18.36 -2.85
N GLY A 108 -10.15 18.86 -2.23
CA GLY A 108 -11.12 18.01 -1.55
C GLY A 108 -11.82 17.04 -2.49
N LEU A 109 -12.30 17.55 -3.63
CA LEU A 109 -12.97 16.72 -4.63
C LEU A 109 -12.02 15.67 -5.23
N GLY A 110 -10.80 16.07 -5.56
CA GLY A 110 -9.78 15.16 -6.08
C GLY A 110 -9.38 14.07 -5.09
N PHE A 111 -9.21 14.43 -3.82
CA PHE A 111 -8.88 13.48 -2.75
C PHE A 111 -10.02 12.48 -2.51
N ILE A 112 -11.26 12.96 -2.38
CA ILE A 112 -12.43 12.09 -2.18
C ILE A 112 -12.60 11.14 -3.37
N GLY A 113 -12.44 11.64 -4.60
CA GLY A 113 -12.50 10.83 -5.82
C GLY A 113 -11.42 9.75 -5.86
N HIS A 114 -10.19 10.09 -5.52
CA HIS A 114 -9.08 9.13 -5.43
C HIS A 114 -9.36 8.01 -4.41
N GLU A 115 -9.84 8.36 -3.21
CA GLU A 115 -10.14 7.40 -2.16
C GLU A 115 -11.34 6.49 -2.53
N LEU A 116 -12.40 7.07 -3.13
CA LEU A 116 -13.53 6.30 -3.64
C LEU A 116 -13.12 5.34 -4.75
N ALA A 117 -12.20 5.75 -5.63
CA ALA A 117 -11.70 4.90 -6.70
C ALA A 117 -10.95 3.68 -6.14
N HIS A 118 -10.07 3.87 -5.15
CA HIS A 118 -9.40 2.75 -4.46
C HIS A 118 -10.42 1.81 -3.83
N ARG A 119 -11.44 2.35 -3.16
CA ARG A 119 -12.48 1.56 -2.51
C ARG A 119 -13.34 0.76 -3.49
N TYR A 120 -13.56 1.29 -4.69
CA TYR A 120 -14.36 0.63 -5.73
C TYR A 120 -13.55 -0.44 -6.48
N VAL A 121 -12.27 -0.20 -6.73
CA VAL A 121 -11.40 -1.12 -7.48
C VAL A 121 -10.88 -2.27 -6.61
N ALA A 122 -10.69 -2.07 -5.31
CA ALA A 122 -10.20 -3.10 -4.39
C ALA A 122 -11.30 -4.00 -3.79
N ARG A 123 -12.54 -3.91 -4.29
CA ARG A 123 -13.66 -4.80 -3.93
C ARG A 123 -13.99 -5.74 -5.07
#